data_AF-A0A077M950-F1
#
_entry.id   AF-A0A077M950-F1
#
_cell.length_a   1.000
_cell.length_b   1.000
_cell.length_c   1.000
_cell.angle_alpha   90.00
_cell.angle_beta   90.00
_cell.angle_gamma   90.00
#
_symmetry.space_group_name_H-M   'P 1'
#
loop_
_entity.id
_entity.type
_entity.pdbx_description
1 polymer ?
#
loop_
_entity_poly.entity_id
_entity_poly.type
_entity_poly.pdbx_seq_one_letter_code
_entity_poly.pdbx_strand_id
1 'polypeptide(L)'
;MNTGSGRPRPRKGDQILLVDRCLAPEVAYEISKMDGIHGIPLRDHYGDETAQGLEDITFLTEAGQRGWGVLTQNPRMWQVPQERTCIVEHRTRLLAR
;
A
#
# COMPACT_ATOMS: atom_id res chain seq x y z
N MET A 1 -17.68 -18.63 1.05
CA MET A 1 -16.39 -19.26 0.70
C MET A 1 -15.32 -18.53 1.49
N ASN A 2 -14.57 -19.24 2.35
CA ASN A 2 -13.51 -18.64 3.16
C ASN A 2 -12.31 -18.38 2.24
N THR A 3 -12.17 -17.15 1.75
CA THR A 3 -10.97 -16.68 1.05
C THR A 3 -9.87 -16.40 2.06
N GLY A 4 -9.40 -17.44 2.76
CA GLY A 4 -8.05 -17.40 3.32
C GLY A 4 -7.13 -17.23 2.12
N SER A 5 -6.63 -16.02 1.89
CA SER A 5 -6.17 -15.51 0.58
C SER A 5 -4.97 -16.25 -0.05
N GLY A 6 -4.54 -17.38 0.50
CA GLY A 6 -3.34 -18.11 0.07
C GLY A 6 -2.06 -17.29 0.21
N ARG A 7 -2.14 -16.01 0.61
CA ARG A 7 -1.02 -15.09 0.65
C ARG A 7 -0.05 -15.55 1.74
N PRO A 8 1.26 -15.58 1.44
CA PRO A 8 2.27 -15.81 2.47
C PRO A 8 2.06 -14.86 3.65
N ARG A 9 2.16 -15.36 4.88
CA ARG A 9 2.13 -14.48 6.06
C ARG A 9 3.39 -13.60 6.08
N PRO A 10 3.30 -12.36 6.60
CA PRO A 10 4.48 -11.52 6.78
C PRO A 10 5.47 -12.22 7.71
N ARG A 11 6.74 -12.23 7.31
CA ARG A 11 7.87 -12.76 8.07
C ARG A 11 8.47 -11.64 8.94
N LYS A 12 9.19 -12.03 9.98
CA LYS A 12 9.88 -11.05 10.85
C LYS A 12 10.96 -10.32 10.04
N GLY A 13 10.84 -8.99 9.94
CA GLY A 13 11.77 -8.14 9.20
C GLY A 13 11.34 -7.82 7.77
N ASP A 14 10.19 -8.33 7.30
CA ASP A 14 9.67 -7.96 5.99
C ASP A 14 9.31 -6.46 5.95
N GLN A 15 9.67 -5.83 4.83
CA GLN A 15 9.18 -4.51 4.51
C GLN A 15 7.72 -4.59 4.07
N ILE A 16 6.84 -3.93 4.83
CA ILE A 16 5.42 -3.85 4.47
C ILE A 16 5.22 -2.79 3.39
N LEU A 17 4.43 -3.14 2.37
CA LEU A 17 3.95 -2.25 1.32
C LEU A 17 2.42 -2.27 1.27
N LEU A 18 1.79 -1.10 1.43
CA LEU A 18 0.39 -0.91 1.05
C LEU A 18 0.29 -0.87 -0.47
N VAL A 19 -0.59 -1.68 -1.05
CA VAL A 19 -0.81 -1.78 -2.50
C VAL A 19 -2.09 -1.02 -2.84
N ASP A 20 -1.91 0.05 -3.60
CA ASP A 20 -2.98 0.97 -3.99
C ASP A 20 -4.03 0.28 -4.88
N ARG A 21 -5.25 0.82 -4.86
CA ARG A 21 -6.44 0.31 -5.56
C ARG A 21 -6.33 0.37 -7.08
N CYS A 22 -5.44 1.20 -7.61
CA CYS A 22 -5.17 1.28 -9.05
C CYS A 22 -4.41 0.06 -9.58
N LEU A 23 -3.86 -0.78 -8.69
CA LEU A 23 -3.17 -2.02 -9.04
C LEU A 23 -4.11 -3.21 -8.95
N ALA A 24 -3.89 -4.19 -9.84
CA ALA A 24 -4.57 -5.46 -9.76
C ALA A 24 -4.27 -6.15 -8.41
N PRO A 25 -5.27 -6.74 -7.73
CA PRO A 25 -5.06 -7.29 -6.39
C PRO A 25 -4.01 -8.40 -6.30
N GLU A 26 -3.76 -9.09 -7.40
CA GLU A 26 -2.72 -10.12 -7.56
C GLU A 26 -1.32 -9.53 -7.35
N VAL A 27 -1.12 -8.24 -7.60
CA VAL A 27 0.18 -7.57 -7.38
C VAL A 27 0.64 -7.73 -5.95
N ALA A 28 -0.26 -7.56 -4.96
CA ALA A 28 0.07 -7.76 -3.56
C ALA A 28 0.45 -9.21 -3.23
N TYR A 29 -0.17 -10.17 -3.91
CA TYR A 29 0.18 -11.58 -3.77
C TYR A 29 1.57 -11.88 -4.35
N GLU A 30 1.87 -11.39 -5.54
CA GLU A 30 3.17 -11.59 -6.19
C GLU A 30 4.32 -10.94 -5.41
N ILE A 31 4.17 -9.70 -4.93
CA ILE A 31 5.22 -9.07 -4.12
C ILE A 31 5.45 -9.78 -2.79
N SER A 32 4.41 -10.39 -2.21
CA SER A 32 4.52 -11.16 -0.96
C SER A 32 5.26 -12.49 -1.13
N LYS A 33 5.53 -12.92 -2.36
CA LYS A 33 6.41 -14.07 -2.64
C LYS A 33 7.88 -13.67 -2.69
N MET A 34 8.19 -12.38 -2.84
CA MET A 34 9.57 -11.88 -2.85
C MET A 34 10.13 -11.89 -1.43
N ASP A 35 11.41 -12.21 -1.29
CA ASP A 35 12.04 -12.21 0.03
C ASP A 35 12.17 -10.79 0.59
N GLY A 36 11.79 -10.62 1.86
CA GLY A 36 11.93 -9.37 2.60
C GLY A 36 10.85 -8.33 2.31
N ILE A 37 9.80 -8.67 1.56
CA ILE A 37 8.69 -7.75 1.24
C ILE A 37 7.36 -8.45 1.49
N HIS A 38 6.41 -7.73 2.09
CA HIS A 38 5.04 -8.20 2.25
C HIS A 38 4.04 -7.15 1.78
N GLY A 39 3.16 -7.56 0.86
CA GLY A 39 2.15 -6.70 0.25
C GLY A 39 0.78 -6.80 0.90
N ILE A 40 0.19 -5.65 1.21
CA ILE A 40 -1.15 -5.54 1.77
C ILE A 40 -1.99 -4.63 0.86
N PRO A 41 -2.98 -5.15 0.10
CA PRO A 41 -3.94 -4.34 -0.62
C PRO A 41 -4.71 -3.43 0.32
N LEU A 42 -5.01 -2.21 -0.12
CA LEU A 42 -5.87 -1.29 0.64
C LEU A 42 -7.22 -1.94 0.99
N ARG A 43 -7.83 -2.70 0.08
CA ARG A 43 -9.09 -3.42 0.33
C ARG A 43 -9.00 -4.47 1.44
N ASP A 44 -7.84 -5.09 1.64
CA ASP A 44 -7.64 -6.10 2.68
C ASP A 44 -7.37 -5.42 4.03
N HIS A 45 -6.75 -4.23 4.04
CA HIS A 45 -6.42 -3.45 5.24
C HIS A 45 -7.58 -2.60 5.76
N TYR A 46 -8.30 -1.93 4.87
CA TYR A 46 -9.40 -0.99 5.19
C TYR A 46 -10.80 -1.58 4.94
N GLY A 47 -10.89 -2.71 4.25
CA GLY A 47 -12.16 -3.23 3.71
C GLY A 47 -12.44 -2.68 2.31
N ASP A 48 -13.15 -3.46 1.49
CA ASP A 48 -13.32 -3.18 0.07
C ASP A 48 -14.05 -1.86 -0.19
N GLU A 49 -15.22 -1.65 0.44
CA GLU A 49 -16.02 -0.42 0.29
C GLU A 49 -15.25 0.83 0.74
N THR A 50 -14.60 0.76 1.90
CA THR A 50 -13.82 1.87 2.45
C THR A 50 -12.62 2.20 1.59
N ALA A 51 -11.91 1.18 1.08
CA ALA A 51 -10.73 1.38 0.25
C ALA A 51 -11.05 2.08 -1.08
N GLN A 52 -12.26 1.92 -1.64
CA GLN A 52 -12.65 2.60 -2.87
C GLN A 52 -12.81 4.11 -2.69
N GLY A 53 -13.36 4.55 -1.55
CA GLY A 53 -13.59 5.97 -1.24
C GLY A 53 -12.48 6.65 -0.44
N LEU A 54 -11.47 5.91 0.01
CA LEU A 54 -10.41 6.42 0.88
C LEU A 54 -9.64 7.56 0.19
N GLU A 55 -9.31 8.62 0.91
CA GLU A 55 -8.43 9.67 0.36
C GLU A 55 -6.98 9.22 0.34
N ASP A 56 -6.21 9.60 -0.69
CA ASP A 56 -4.83 9.17 -0.86
C ASP A 56 -3.95 9.57 0.34
N ILE A 57 -4.18 10.75 0.89
CA ILE A 57 -3.47 11.24 2.09
C ILE A 57 -3.65 10.33 3.31
N THR A 58 -4.75 9.59 3.41
CA THR A 58 -5.05 8.80 4.61
C THR A 58 -4.10 7.62 4.73
N PHE A 59 -3.99 6.81 3.67
CA PHE A 59 -3.07 5.68 3.69
C PHE A 59 -1.61 6.11 3.51
N LEU A 60 -1.33 7.24 2.84
CA LEU A 60 0.03 7.80 2.77
C LEU A 60 0.53 8.22 4.15
N THR A 61 -0.31 8.86 4.96
CA THR A 61 0.00 9.26 6.33
C THR A 61 0.24 8.02 7.20
N GLU A 62 -0.68 7.05 7.16
CA GLU A 62 -0.55 5.83 7.95
C GLU A 62 0.72 5.05 7.56
N ALA A 63 1.01 4.92 6.26
CA ALA A 63 2.21 4.24 5.80
C ALA A 63 3.47 4.91 6.33
N GLY A 64 3.57 6.24 6.26
CA GLY A 64 4.70 6.99 6.80
C GLY A 64 4.87 6.81 8.32
N GLN A 65 3.78 6.94 9.08
CA GLN A 65 3.78 6.76 10.54
C GLN A 65 4.21 5.35 10.97
N ARG A 66 3.85 4.32 10.18
CA ARG A 66 4.23 2.92 10.45
C ARG A 66 5.59 2.53 9.86
N GLY A 67 6.24 3.43 9.11
CA GLY A 67 7.47 3.13 8.36
C GLY A 67 7.24 2.16 7.20
N TRP A 68 6.01 2.03 6.71
CA TRP A 68 5.65 1.21 5.56
C TRP A 68 5.89 1.98 4.25
N GLY A 69 5.92 1.25 3.14
CA GLY A 69 5.90 1.84 1.81
C GLY A 69 4.51 1.79 1.18
N VAL A 70 4.33 2.56 0.11
CA VAL A 70 3.14 2.53 -0.75
C VAL A 70 3.57 2.18 -2.15
N LEU A 71 2.95 1.15 -2.73
CA LEU A 71 3.10 0.76 -4.12
C LEU A 71 1.87 1.27 -4.90
N THR A 72 2.10 2.13 -5.89
CA THR A 72 1.03 2.74 -6.70
C THR A 72 1.45 2.87 -8.15
N GLN A 73 0.46 2.92 -9.04
CA GLN A 73 0.59 3.36 -10.44
C GLN A 73 -0.09 4.70 -10.69
N ASN A 74 -0.57 5.39 -9.64
CA ASN A 74 -1.21 6.69 -9.78
C ASN A 74 -0.14 7.78 -9.96
N PRO A 75 0.09 8.30 -11.18
CA PRO A 75 1.14 9.30 -11.42
C PRO A 75 0.78 10.64 -10.77
N ARG A 76 -0.48 10.84 -10.38
CA ARG A 76 -0.96 12.10 -9.78
C ARG A 76 -0.44 12.30 -8.36
N MET A 77 -0.02 11.24 -7.66
CA MET A 77 0.45 11.37 -6.27
C MET A 77 1.64 12.30 -6.07
N TRP A 78 2.48 12.44 -7.08
CA TRP A 78 3.58 13.40 -7.07
C TRP A 78 3.19 14.79 -7.57
N GLN A 79 2.06 14.91 -8.25
CA GLN A 79 1.57 16.12 -8.89
C GLN A 79 0.58 16.89 -8.01
N VAL A 80 -0.16 16.20 -7.14
CA VAL A 80 -1.09 16.81 -6.19
C VAL A 80 -0.29 17.40 -5.00
N PRO A 81 -0.32 18.72 -4.77
CA PRO A 81 0.51 19.36 -3.74
C PRO A 81 0.27 18.83 -2.33
N GLN A 82 -0.98 18.49 -2.01
CA GLN A 82 -1.36 17.96 -0.69
C GLN A 82 -0.74 16.57 -0.45
N GLU A 83 -0.87 15.66 -1.42
CA GLU A 83 -0.28 14.31 -1.35
C GLU A 83 1.25 14.39 -1.29
N ARG A 84 1.87 15.23 -2.13
CA ARG A 84 3.32 15.48 -2.08
C ARG A 84 3.77 16.00 -0.71
N THR A 85 3.01 16.89 -0.09
CA THR A 85 3.32 17.41 1.25
C THR A 85 3.26 16.29 2.29
N CYS A 86 2.20 15.48 2.26
CA CYS A 86 2.03 14.32 3.13
C CYS A 86 3.20 13.32 3.02
N ILE A 87 3.63 13.02 1.80
CA ILE A 87 4.76 12.10 1.53
C ILE A 87 6.06 12.61 2.18
N VAL A 88 6.35 13.91 2.02
CA VAL A 88 7.56 14.53 2.57
C VAL A 88 7.49 14.61 4.10
N GLU A 89 6.36 15.05 4.64
CA GLU A 89 6.16 15.25 6.08
C GLU A 89 6.28 13.92 6.86
N HIS A 90 5.62 12.87 6.37
CA HIS A 90 5.63 11.56 7.03
C HIS A 90 6.74 10.63 6.53
N ARG A 91 7.62 11.11 5.63
CA ARG A 91 8.70 10.34 5.01
C ARG A 91 8.20 9.03 4.39
N THR A 92 7.00 9.05 3.82
CA THR A 92 6.37 7.89 3.22
C THR A 92 7.15 7.44 1.99
N ARG A 93 7.54 6.18 1.94
CA ARG A 93 8.27 5.63 0.78
C ARG A 93 7.27 5.26 -0.31
N LEU A 94 7.33 5.99 -1.43
CA LEU A 94 6.53 5.69 -2.60
C LEU A 94 7.33 4.91 -3.64
N LEU A 95 6.79 3.76 -4.02
CA LEU A 95 7.27 2.94 -5.12
C LEU A 95 6.25 3.14 -6.25
N ALA A 96 6.60 3.98 -7.22
CA ALA A 96 5.81 4.21 -8.42
C ALA A 96 6.39 3.38 -9.57
N ARG A 97 5.53 2.72 -10.34
CA ARG A 97 5.91 1.99 -11.56
C ARG A 97 5.24 2.58 -12.79
#